data_AF-A0A9W8XZ23-F1
#
_entry.id   AF-A0A9W8XZ23-F1
#
_cell.length_a   1.000
_cell.length_b   1.000
_cell.length_c   1.000
_cell.angle_alpha   90.00
_cell.angle_beta   90.00
_cell.angle_gamma   90.00
#
_symmetry.space_group_name_H-M   'P 1'
#
loop_
_entity.id
_entity.type
_entity.pdbx_description
1 polymer ?
#
loop_
_entity_poly.entity_id
_entity_poly.type
_entity_poly.pdbx_seq_one_letter_code
_entity_poly.pdbx_strand_id
1 'polypeptide(L)'
;MRLLKATIAPLVMLIAFTSAADTSNAALLALKEYFFLGEIAYLEGMGILKIAILWFFLSIFPDKQFRKSVYIVMGLCVAYCITFLFATVFQCTPVTYTWTQWDGLHPGKCNDIHVQGWISAIINIILDLVVMALPLRQLSRLNMNWKKKLGVMSMFLVGTL
;
A
#
# COMPACT_ATOMS: atom_id res chain seq x y z
N MET A 1 15.35 6.52 10.10
CA MET A 1 14.67 7.43 9.15
C MET A 1 15.29 7.48 7.75
N ARG A 2 16.58 7.08 7.56
CA ARG A 2 17.23 7.08 6.23
C ARG A 2 16.94 5.82 5.38
N LEU A 3 16.59 4.70 6.00
CA LEU A 3 16.34 3.43 5.31
C LEU A 3 14.93 3.34 4.66
N LEU A 4 13.95 4.09 5.16
CA LEU A 4 12.56 4.08 4.65
C LEU A 4 12.43 4.79 3.29
N LYS A 5 13.24 5.85 3.06
CA LYS A 5 13.31 6.57 1.77
C LYS A 5 14.11 5.81 0.71
N ALA A 6 15.02 4.93 1.10
CA ALA A 6 16.01 4.34 0.20
C ALA A 6 15.53 3.08 -0.55
N THR A 7 14.48 2.40 -0.08
CA THR A 7 14.08 1.10 -0.65
C THR A 7 12.77 1.16 -1.45
N ILE A 8 11.86 2.07 -1.13
CA ILE A 8 10.49 2.09 -1.71
C ILE A 8 10.33 3.15 -2.81
N ALA A 9 10.94 4.33 -2.66
CA ALA A 9 10.92 5.38 -3.68
C ALA A 9 11.60 5.03 -5.04
N PRO A 10 12.69 4.23 -5.12
CA PRO A 10 13.34 3.96 -6.40
C PRO A 10 12.53 3.01 -7.30
N LEU A 11 11.65 2.17 -6.74
CA LEU A 11 10.85 1.22 -7.53
C LEU A 11 9.74 1.93 -8.32
N VAL A 12 9.16 2.98 -7.74
CA VAL A 12 8.19 3.88 -8.40
C VAL A 12 8.85 4.72 -9.50
N MET A 13 10.11 5.13 -9.29
CA MET A 13 10.85 5.95 -10.25
C MET A 13 11.36 5.16 -11.47
N LEU A 14 11.64 3.85 -11.31
CA LEU A 14 12.11 2.98 -12.40
C LEU A 14 11.03 2.70 -13.46
N ILE A 15 9.75 2.70 -13.07
CA ILE A 15 8.62 2.45 -13.99
C ILE A 15 8.28 3.71 -14.81
N ALA A 16 8.53 4.90 -14.26
CA ALA A 16 8.20 6.18 -14.91
C ALA A 16 9.05 6.51 -16.16
N PHE A 17 10.18 5.83 -16.38
CA PHE A 17 11.13 6.19 -17.45
C PHE A 17 10.96 5.42 -18.77
N THR A 18 10.12 4.38 -18.86
CA THR A 18 10.11 3.48 -20.04
C THR A 18 9.00 3.67 -21.07
N SER A 19 8.03 4.58 -20.90
CA SER A 19 6.84 4.64 -21.78
C SER A 19 6.63 5.97 -22.51
N ALA A 20 7.68 6.55 -23.09
CA ALA A 20 7.53 7.68 -24.01
C ALA A 20 7.78 7.22 -25.45
N ALA A 21 6.80 6.56 -26.10
CA ALA A 21 6.83 6.36 -27.56
C ALA A 21 5.44 6.07 -28.21
N ASP A 22 4.94 7.08 -28.93
CA ASP A 22 4.16 7.05 -30.19
C ASP A 22 2.60 7.04 -30.29
N THR A 23 2.13 7.39 -31.50
CA THR A 23 1.20 8.49 -31.87
C THR A 23 -0.16 8.05 -32.50
N SER A 24 -1.11 9.00 -32.64
CA SER A 24 -2.48 8.98 -33.27
C SER A 24 -3.72 8.75 -32.39
N ASN A 25 -3.67 7.90 -31.35
CA ASN A 25 -4.61 7.86 -30.21
C ASN A 25 -3.88 8.15 -28.89
N ALA A 26 -2.75 8.87 -28.99
CA ALA A 26 -1.78 9.08 -27.92
C ALA A 26 -2.40 9.66 -26.65
N ALA A 27 -3.40 10.52 -26.77
CA ALA A 27 -4.08 11.08 -25.61
C ALA A 27 -4.82 10.01 -24.79
N LEU A 28 -5.47 9.04 -25.45
CA LEU A 28 -6.21 7.96 -24.77
C LEU A 28 -5.26 6.90 -24.20
N LEU A 29 -4.18 6.58 -24.91
CA LEU A 29 -3.14 5.67 -24.41
C LEU A 29 -2.39 6.27 -23.22
N ALA A 30 -1.98 7.54 -23.32
CA ALA A 30 -1.36 8.26 -22.21
C ALA A 30 -2.31 8.39 -21.00
N LEU A 31 -3.61 8.61 -21.22
CA LEU A 31 -4.62 8.61 -20.14
C LEU A 31 -4.69 7.27 -19.43
N LYS A 32 -4.68 6.16 -20.17
CA LYS A 32 -4.72 4.80 -19.59
C LYS A 32 -3.45 4.47 -18.83
N GLU A 33 -2.28 4.82 -19.38
CA GLU A 33 -0.99 4.66 -18.70
C GLU A 33 -0.92 5.47 -17.41
N TYR A 34 -1.37 6.73 -17.43
CA TYR A 34 -1.39 7.59 -16.26
C TYR A 34 -2.36 7.09 -15.19
N PHE A 35 -3.53 6.60 -15.60
CA PHE A 35 -4.51 6.00 -14.69
C PHE A 35 -3.94 4.75 -14.01
N PHE A 36 -3.26 3.89 -14.78
CA PHE A 36 -2.62 2.68 -14.26
C PHE A 36 -1.49 3.01 -13.26
N LEU A 37 -0.66 4.00 -13.56
CA LEU A 37 0.36 4.50 -12.63
C LEU A 37 -0.26 5.10 -11.37
N GLY A 38 -1.36 5.83 -11.51
CA GLY A 38 -2.10 6.41 -10.39
C GLY A 38 -2.67 5.34 -9.45
N GLU A 39 -3.20 4.25 -10.00
CA GLU A 39 -3.73 3.13 -9.22
C GLU A 39 -2.64 2.44 -8.38
N ILE A 40 -1.47 2.17 -8.98
CA ILE A 40 -0.32 1.61 -8.26
C ILE A 40 0.17 2.55 -7.16
N ALA A 41 0.33 3.84 -7.49
CA ALA A 41 0.77 4.84 -6.53
C ALA A 41 -0.19 4.99 -5.35
N TYR A 42 -1.50 4.88 -5.60
CA TYR A 42 -2.53 4.91 -4.55
C TYR A 42 -2.41 3.71 -3.60
N LEU A 43 -2.30 2.50 -4.14
CA LEU A 43 -2.17 1.27 -3.35
C LEU A 43 -0.90 1.27 -2.48
N GLU A 44 0.23 1.68 -3.06
CA GLU A 44 1.51 1.79 -2.34
C GLU A 44 1.45 2.91 -1.29
N GLY A 45 0.83 4.05 -1.61
CA GLY A 45 0.61 5.16 -0.69
C GLY A 45 -0.14 4.74 0.57
N MET A 46 -1.20 3.94 0.42
CA MET A 46 -1.95 3.36 1.54
C MET A 46 -1.07 2.45 2.41
N GLY A 47 -0.20 1.63 1.81
CA GLY A 47 0.75 0.80 2.54
C GLY A 47 1.77 1.61 3.35
N ILE A 48 2.33 2.65 2.75
CA ILE A 48 3.32 3.54 3.39
C ILE A 48 2.70 4.25 4.60
N LEU A 49 1.44 4.70 4.50
CA LEU A 49 0.72 5.32 5.60
C LEU A 49 0.60 4.38 6.81
N LYS A 50 0.22 3.12 6.58
CA LYS A 50 0.10 2.10 7.65
C LYS A 50 1.45 1.86 8.33
N ILE A 51 2.53 1.76 7.55
CA ILE A 51 3.90 1.58 8.08
C ILE A 51 4.33 2.79 8.91
N ALA A 52 4.00 4.02 8.47
CA ALA A 52 4.30 5.24 9.22
C ALA A 52 3.60 5.27 10.58
N ILE A 53 2.32 4.87 10.64
CA ILE A 53 1.56 4.76 11.89
C ILE A 53 2.18 3.70 12.82
N LEU A 54 2.52 2.53 12.29
CA LEU A 54 3.16 1.45 13.06
C LEU A 54 4.53 1.89 13.60
N TRP A 55 5.31 2.64 12.82
CA TRP A 55 6.59 3.20 13.26
C TRP A 55 6.40 4.20 14.41
N PHE A 56 5.39 5.05 14.32
CA PHE A 56 5.03 5.96 15.40
C PHE A 56 4.68 5.20 16.68
N PHE A 57 3.94 4.08 16.57
CA PHE A 57 3.62 3.20 17.69
C PHE A 57 4.85 2.60 18.37
N LEU A 58 5.91 2.24 17.62
CA LEU A 58 7.19 1.78 18.21
C LEU A 58 7.90 2.86 19.02
N SER A 59 7.80 4.11 18.58
CA SER A 59 8.46 5.25 19.21
C SER A 59 7.77 5.65 20.53
N ILE A 60 6.44 5.60 20.57
CA ILE A 60 5.65 6.01 21.74
C ILE A 60 5.57 4.91 22.81
N PHE A 61 5.50 3.63 22.43
CA PHE A 61 5.39 2.50 23.35
C PHE A 61 6.71 1.71 23.45
N PRO A 62 7.45 1.81 24.58
CA PRO A 62 8.66 1.02 24.81
C PRO A 62 8.38 -0.43 25.26
N ASP A 63 7.11 -0.87 25.28
CA ASP A 63 6.74 -2.21 25.74
C ASP A 63 7.25 -3.31 24.78
N LYS A 64 7.94 -4.32 25.32
CA LYS A 64 8.62 -5.35 24.52
C LYS A 64 7.64 -6.30 23.82
N GLN A 65 6.51 -6.63 24.47
CA GLN A 65 5.51 -7.54 23.89
C GLN A 65 4.73 -6.83 22.78
N PHE A 66 4.35 -5.57 23.02
CA PHE A 66 3.71 -4.74 22.03
C PHE A 66 4.60 -4.53 20.79
N ARG A 67 5.90 -4.27 20.97
CA ARG A 67 6.86 -4.13 19.87
C ARG A 67 6.90 -5.36 18.97
N LYS A 68 6.88 -6.57 19.53
CA LYS A 68 6.82 -7.81 18.73
C LYS A 68 5.57 -7.85 17.85
N SER A 69 4.40 -7.57 18.42
CA SER A 69 3.14 -7.53 17.67
C SER A 69 3.18 -6.49 16.55
N VAL A 70 3.72 -5.30 16.80
CA VAL A 70 3.81 -4.26 15.77
C VAL A 70 4.77 -4.66 14.64
N TYR A 71 5.92 -5.28 14.93
CA TYR A 71 6.82 -5.79 13.89
C TYR A 71 6.16 -6.89 13.04
N ILE A 72 5.35 -7.78 13.63
CA ILE A 72 4.60 -8.80 12.89
C ILE A 72 3.62 -8.14 11.91
N VAL A 73 2.82 -7.17 12.39
CA VAL A 73 1.85 -6.46 11.55
C VAL A 73 2.54 -5.64 10.46
N MET A 74 3.67 -5.01 10.77
CA MET A 74 4.49 -4.30 9.79
C MET A 74 4.99 -5.23 8.67
N GLY A 75 5.44 -6.44 9.04
CA GLY A 75 5.81 -7.47 8.07
C GLY A 75 4.64 -7.89 7.18
N LEU A 76 3.45 -8.08 7.75
CA LEU A 76 2.23 -8.39 7.00
C LEU A 76 1.85 -7.28 6.01
N CYS A 77 1.93 -6.01 6.41
CA CYS A 77 1.67 -4.89 5.53
C CYS A 77 2.66 -4.83 4.36
N VAL A 78 3.95 -5.03 4.61
CA VAL A 78 4.98 -5.03 3.56
C VAL A 78 4.79 -6.21 2.61
N ALA A 79 4.51 -7.41 3.14
CA ALA A 79 4.25 -8.58 2.32
C ALA A 79 3.02 -8.39 1.41
N TYR A 80 1.96 -7.74 1.94
CA TYR A 80 0.79 -7.36 1.15
C TYR A 80 1.16 -6.42 -0.01
N CYS A 81 1.87 -5.31 0.25
CA CYS A 81 2.28 -4.36 -0.79
C CYS A 81 3.09 -5.05 -1.89
N ILE A 82 4.10 -5.83 -1.51
CA ILE A 82 4.96 -6.54 -2.47
C ILE A 82 4.14 -7.52 -3.32
N THR A 83 3.28 -8.31 -2.70
CA THR A 83 2.48 -9.32 -3.41
C THR A 83 1.53 -8.67 -4.41
N PHE A 84 0.82 -7.61 -4.00
CA PHE A 84 -0.11 -6.91 -4.89
C PHE A 84 0.58 -6.08 -5.95
N LEU A 85 1.76 -5.51 -5.67
CA LEU A 85 2.56 -4.84 -6.68
C LEU A 85 2.96 -5.81 -7.79
N PHE A 86 3.46 -7.00 -7.44
CA PHE A 86 3.78 -8.02 -8.44
C PHE A 86 2.53 -8.54 -9.15
N ALA A 87 1.41 -8.75 -8.44
CA ALA A 87 0.16 -9.20 -9.05
C ALA A 87 -0.41 -8.17 -10.04
N THR A 88 -0.26 -6.88 -9.77
CA THR A 88 -0.72 -5.79 -10.65
C THR A 88 0.23 -5.59 -11.83
N VAL A 89 1.55 -5.71 -11.63
CA VAL A 89 2.54 -5.62 -12.73
C VAL A 89 2.41 -6.80 -13.69
N PHE A 90 2.20 -8.02 -13.17
CA PHE A 90 2.07 -9.25 -13.96
C PHE A 90 0.61 -9.66 -14.20
N GLN A 91 -0.35 -8.73 -14.07
CA GLN A 91 -1.76 -9.03 -14.28
C GLN A 91 -2.09 -9.51 -15.70
N CYS A 92 -1.28 -9.14 -16.69
CA CYS A 92 -1.43 -9.54 -18.09
C CYS A 92 -0.12 -10.11 -18.64
N THR A 93 -0.25 -11.13 -19.49
CA THR A 93 0.86 -11.69 -20.25
C THR A 93 0.56 -11.59 -21.75
N PRO A 94 1.36 -10.82 -22.53
CA PRO A 94 2.44 -9.89 -22.13
C PRO A 94 1.93 -8.63 -21.40
N VAL A 95 2.77 -7.98 -20.57
CA VAL A 95 2.38 -6.77 -19.79
C VAL A 95 1.88 -5.64 -20.69
N THR A 96 2.47 -5.52 -21.89
CA THR A 96 2.07 -4.56 -22.95
C THR A 96 0.64 -4.73 -23.43
N TYR A 97 0.05 -5.91 -23.19
CA TYR A 97 -1.33 -6.20 -23.53
C TYR A 97 -2.33 -5.39 -22.69
N THR A 98 -1.94 -4.95 -21.49
CA THR A 98 -2.81 -4.15 -20.60
C THR A 98 -3.34 -2.88 -21.27
N TRP A 99 -2.52 -2.21 -22.08
CA TRP A 99 -2.89 -0.98 -22.79
C TRP A 99 -3.19 -1.18 -24.28
N THR A 100 -2.78 -2.31 -24.89
CA THR A 100 -3.04 -2.63 -26.31
C THR A 100 -4.30 -3.47 -26.54
N GLN A 101 -4.89 -4.09 -25.51
CA GLN A 101 -6.11 -4.92 -25.60
C GLN A 101 -7.32 -4.29 -26.32
N TRP A 102 -7.35 -2.96 -26.46
CA TRP A 102 -8.45 -2.24 -27.10
C TRP A 102 -8.55 -2.47 -28.61
N ASP A 103 -7.46 -2.88 -29.26
CA ASP A 103 -7.43 -3.14 -30.70
C ASP A 103 -7.95 -4.54 -31.07
N GLY A 104 -7.95 -5.49 -30.13
CA GLY A 104 -8.39 -6.87 -30.35
C GLY A 104 -7.51 -7.66 -31.33
N LEU A 105 -6.38 -7.09 -31.79
CA LEU A 105 -5.46 -7.71 -32.74
C LEU A 105 -4.32 -8.47 -32.06
N HIS A 106 -4.02 -8.14 -30.80
CA HIS A 106 -2.93 -8.78 -30.06
C HIS A 106 -3.43 -9.98 -29.25
N PRO A 107 -2.80 -11.17 -29.36
CA PRO A 107 -3.12 -12.29 -28.49
C PRO A 107 -2.48 -12.07 -27.10
N GLY A 108 -3.32 -11.99 -26.07
CA GLY A 108 -2.87 -11.90 -24.68
C GLY A 108 -3.90 -12.42 -23.70
N LYS A 109 -3.44 -12.90 -22.54
CA LYS A 109 -4.30 -13.38 -21.46
C LYS A 109 -4.07 -12.49 -20.23
N CYS A 110 -5.15 -11.88 -19.75
CA CYS A 110 -5.16 -11.11 -18.51
C CYS A 110 -5.88 -11.90 -17.41
N ASN A 111 -5.49 -11.64 -16.17
CA ASN A 111 -6.20 -12.08 -14.99
C ASN A 111 -7.52 -11.30 -14.82
N ASP A 112 -8.48 -11.86 -14.09
CA ASP A 112 -9.74 -11.19 -13.79
C ASP A 112 -9.52 -10.01 -12.84
N ILE A 113 -9.49 -8.80 -13.42
CA ILE A 113 -9.31 -7.53 -12.69
C ILE A 113 -10.32 -7.37 -11.55
N HIS A 114 -11.55 -7.86 -11.75
CA HIS A 114 -12.60 -7.79 -10.75
C HIS A 114 -12.23 -8.66 -9.54
N VAL A 115 -11.88 -9.93 -9.76
CA VAL A 115 -11.54 -10.86 -8.68
C VAL A 115 -10.31 -10.38 -7.91
N GLN A 116 -9.29 -9.91 -8.63
CA GLN A 116 -8.09 -9.33 -8.03
C GLN A 116 -8.41 -8.10 -7.17
N GLY A 117 -9.28 -7.21 -7.65
CA GLY A 117 -9.75 -6.04 -6.91
C GLY A 117 -10.57 -6.38 -5.66
N TRP A 118 -11.44 -7.38 -5.73
CA TRP A 118 -12.21 -7.83 -4.56
C TRP A 118 -11.31 -8.41 -3.48
N ILE A 119 -10.34 -9.25 -3.85
CA ILE A 119 -9.39 -9.84 -2.91
C ILE A 119 -8.51 -8.76 -2.28
N SER A 120 -8.01 -7.80 -3.07
CA SER A 120 -7.19 -6.70 -2.56
C SER A 120 -7.98 -5.85 -1.55
N ALA A 121 -9.22 -5.48 -1.87
CA ALA A 121 -10.07 -4.68 -1.00
C ALA A 121 -10.34 -5.38 0.35
N ILE A 122 -10.70 -6.67 0.32
CA ILE A 122 -10.98 -7.43 1.54
C ILE A 122 -9.74 -7.49 2.44
N ILE A 123 -8.58 -7.84 1.88
CA ILE A 123 -7.34 -7.92 2.67
C ILE A 123 -6.92 -6.54 3.19
N ASN A 124 -7.08 -5.48 2.40
CA ASN A 124 -6.74 -4.12 2.82
C ASN A 124 -7.57 -3.68 4.03
N ILE A 125 -8.88 -3.94 4.02
CA ILE A 125 -9.80 -3.68 5.14
C ILE A 125 -9.38 -4.47 6.38
N ILE A 126 -9.05 -5.76 6.23
CA ILE A 126 -8.58 -6.58 7.35
C ILE A 126 -7.32 -5.98 7.97
N LEU A 127 -6.35 -5.56 7.14
CA LEU A 127 -5.13 -4.92 7.61
C LEU A 127 -5.42 -3.60 8.34
N ASP A 128 -6.38 -2.80 7.88
CA ASP A 128 -6.80 -1.58 8.58
C ASP A 128 -7.38 -1.88 9.96
N LEU A 129 -8.26 -2.87 10.05
CA LEU A 129 -8.84 -3.30 11.32
C LEU A 129 -7.75 -3.79 12.29
N VAL A 130 -6.75 -4.52 11.81
CA VAL A 130 -5.63 -5.00 12.63
C VAL A 130 -4.78 -3.83 13.14
N VAL A 131 -4.44 -2.87 12.27
CA VAL A 131 -3.67 -1.67 12.65
C VAL A 131 -4.44 -0.81 13.65
N MET A 132 -5.76 -0.70 13.49
CA MET A 132 -6.63 0.05 14.41
C MET A 132 -6.85 -0.67 15.75
N ALA A 133 -6.91 -2.01 15.76
CA ALA A 133 -7.10 -2.80 16.97
C ALA A 133 -5.87 -2.84 17.87
N LEU A 134 -4.66 -2.70 17.30
CA LEU A 134 -3.38 -2.65 18.02
C LEU A 134 -3.37 -1.66 19.21
N PRO A 135 -3.64 -0.36 19.03
CA PRO A 135 -3.65 0.61 20.13
C PRO A 135 -4.78 0.33 21.14
N LEU A 136 -5.95 -0.14 20.69
CA LEU A 136 -7.09 -0.45 21.56
C LEU A 136 -6.81 -1.62 22.51
N ARG A 137 -6.18 -2.68 22.00
CA ARG A 137 -5.79 -3.85 22.81
C ARG A 137 -4.70 -3.51 23.83
N GLN A 138 -3.80 -2.59 23.49
CA GLN A 138 -2.77 -2.12 24.43
C GLN A 138 -3.36 -1.20 25.51
N LEU A 139 -4.34 -0.36 25.16
CA LEU A 139 -5.07 0.49 26.09
C LEU A 139 -5.87 -0.32 27.13
N SER A 140 -6.48 -1.44 26.73
CA SER A 140 -7.27 -2.27 27.66
C SER A 140 -6.43 -3.14 28.60
N ARG A 141 -5.24 -3.57 28.15
CA ARG A 141 -4.36 -4.45 28.95
C ARG A 141 -3.38 -3.73 29.85
N LEU A 142 -3.11 -2.45 29.64
CA LEU A 142 -1.98 -1.79 30.30
C LEU A 142 -2.43 -0.61 31.15
N ASN A 143 -2.28 -0.77 32.47
CA ASN A 143 -2.47 0.26 33.51
C ASN A 143 -1.34 1.32 33.44
N MET A 144 -1.17 1.94 32.26
CA MET A 144 -0.03 2.82 31.95
C MET A 144 -0.27 4.27 32.31
N ASN A 145 0.82 4.89 32.74
CA ASN A 145 0.98 6.30 33.06
C ASN A 145 0.35 7.24 32.00
N TRP A 146 -0.49 8.18 32.45
CA TRP A 146 -1.37 9.06 31.65
C TRP A 146 -0.70 9.77 30.45
N LYS A 147 0.61 10.01 30.51
CA LYS A 147 1.39 10.65 29.44
C LYS A 147 1.39 9.86 28.12
N LYS A 148 1.33 8.52 28.16
CA LYS A 148 1.25 7.68 26.93
C LYS A 148 -0.17 7.58 26.38
N LYS A 149 -1.17 7.63 27.26
CA LYS A 149 -2.59 7.71 26.90
C LYS A 149 -2.88 9.00 26.12
N LEU A 150 -2.22 10.11 26.50
CA LEU A 150 -2.35 11.40 25.84
C LEU A 150 -1.84 11.40 24.39
N GLY A 151 -0.75 10.68 24.08
CA GLY A 151 -0.23 10.58 22.72
C GLY A 151 -1.14 9.82 21.75
N VAL A 152 -1.85 8.79 22.25
CA VAL A 152 -2.87 8.09 21.45
C VAL A 152 -4.12 8.97 21.28
N MET A 153 -4.56 9.63 22.35
CA MET A 153 -5.66 10.60 22.26
C MET A 153 -5.35 11.73 21.27
N SER A 154 -4.13 12.27 21.26
CA SER A 154 -3.76 13.34 20.33
C SER A 154 -3.75 12.85 18.88
N MET A 155 -3.34 11.61 18.61
CA MET A 155 -3.42 11.05 17.26
C MET A 155 -4.86 10.85 16.80
N PHE A 156 -5.77 10.39 17.68
CA PHE A 156 -7.19 10.30 17.36
C PHE A 156 -7.82 11.67 17.12
N LEU A 157 -7.47 12.68 17.93
CA LEU A 157 -7.96 14.06 17.78
C LEU A 157 -7.51 14.70 16.46
N VAL A 158 -6.27 14.49 16.04
CA VAL A 158 -5.74 15.00 14.75
C VAL A 158 -6.33 14.23 13.57
N GLY A 159 -6.59 12.93 13.71
CA GLY A 159 -7.23 12.14 12.66
C GLY A 159 -8.72 12.44 12.44
N THR A 160 -9.40 13.05 13.42
CA THR A 160 -10.82 13.45 13.33
C THR A 160 -11.07 14.89 12.87
N LEU A 161 -10.03 15.73 12.83
CA LEU A 161 -10.11 17.14 12.43
C LEU A 161 -9.69 17.31 10.96
#